data_AF-A0A7C6RJU6-F1
#
_entry.id   AF-A0A7C6RJU6-F1
#
_cell.length_a   1.000
_cell.length_b   1.000
_cell.length_c   1.000
_cell.angle_alpha   90.00
_cell.angle_beta   90.00
_cell.angle_gamma   90.00
#
_symmetry.space_group_name_H-M   'P 1'
#
loop_
_entity.id
_entity.type
_entity.pdbx_description
1 polymer ?
#
loop_
_entity_poly.entity_id
_entity_poly.type
_entity_poly.pdbx_seq_one_letter_code
_entity_poly.pdbx_strand_id
1 'polypeptide(L)'
;ASKADIPLDFDTLQPHGCFIGSAAVVVISDQDDLRAVAKNLMAFFADESCGQCTPCRVGTEKMLGLLERDEWDTDQLQRLAQVMQDASICGLGQAAPNPVTSLLRFFPAELAKQGVTLHPPAANMESAS
;
A
#
# COMPACT_ATOMS: atom_id res chain seq x y z
N ALA A 1 8.60 -10.89 -16.27
CA ALA A 1 8.83 -10.30 -14.93
C ALA A 1 10.14 -9.50 -14.95
N SER A 2 10.12 -8.20 -14.66
CA SER A 2 11.30 -7.31 -14.78
C SER A 2 12.27 -7.34 -13.59
N LYS A 3 12.00 -8.17 -12.59
CA LYS A 3 12.72 -8.24 -11.29
C LYS A 3 12.98 -9.67 -10.80
N ALA A 4 12.89 -10.66 -11.69
CA ALA A 4 12.93 -12.09 -11.31
C ALA A 4 14.33 -12.56 -10.84
N ASP A 5 15.39 -11.89 -11.30
CA ASP A 5 16.77 -12.26 -10.97
C ASP A 5 17.32 -11.55 -9.72
N ILE A 6 16.49 -10.78 -9.02
CA ILE A 6 16.90 -10.08 -7.80
C ILE A 6 16.96 -11.11 -6.66
N PRO A 7 18.13 -11.28 -5.98
CA PRO A 7 18.24 -12.22 -4.87
C PRO A 7 17.30 -11.86 -3.73
N LEU A 8 16.63 -12.88 -3.18
CA LEU A 8 15.82 -12.78 -1.96
C LEU A 8 16.74 -12.95 -0.75
N ASP A 9 17.47 -11.90 -0.39
CA ASP A 9 18.42 -11.90 0.73
C ASP A 9 18.30 -10.59 1.53
N PHE A 10 18.97 -10.54 2.68
CA PHE A 10 19.10 -9.31 3.45
C PHE A 10 19.89 -8.27 2.65
N ASP A 11 19.54 -7.00 2.79
CA ASP A 11 20.22 -5.86 2.17
C ASP A 11 20.15 -5.76 0.63
N THR A 12 19.55 -6.74 -0.06
CA THR A 12 19.40 -6.72 -1.52
C THR A 12 18.10 -6.05 -1.99
N LEU A 13 17.07 -5.99 -1.13
CA LEU A 13 15.73 -5.54 -1.50
C LEU A 13 15.46 -4.06 -1.16
N GLN A 14 16.19 -3.45 -0.22
CA GLN A 14 15.98 -2.05 0.17
C GLN A 14 16.05 -1.07 -1.01
N PRO A 15 16.99 -1.19 -1.99
CA PRO A 15 17.03 -0.30 -3.15
C PRO A 15 15.75 -0.33 -3.99
N HIS A 16 14.95 -1.39 -3.85
CA HIS A 16 13.68 -1.56 -4.55
C HIS A 16 12.47 -1.10 -3.71
N GLY A 17 12.69 -0.62 -2.48
CA GLY A 17 11.62 -0.24 -1.54
C GLY A 17 10.89 -1.43 -0.95
N CYS A 18 11.58 -2.56 -0.80
CA CYS A 18 11.09 -3.79 -0.19
C CYS A 18 12.12 -4.27 0.85
N PHE A 19 11.74 -5.20 1.72
CA PHE A 19 12.64 -5.85 2.68
C PHE A 19 12.28 -7.34 2.78
N ILE A 20 13.25 -8.17 3.17
CA ILE A 20 12.99 -9.59 3.41
C ILE A 20 12.55 -9.82 4.85
N GLY A 21 11.35 -10.39 5.00
CA GLY A 21 10.80 -10.81 6.30
C GLY A 21 10.97 -12.32 6.48
N SER A 22 9.86 -13.06 6.57
CA SER A 22 9.81 -14.52 6.72
C SER A 22 10.25 -15.32 5.48
N ALA A 23 10.70 -14.65 4.42
CA ALA A 23 10.94 -15.23 3.10
C ALA A 23 9.72 -15.96 2.49
N ALA A 24 8.50 -15.63 2.94
CA ALA A 24 7.27 -16.12 2.33
C ALA A 24 7.02 -15.40 0.99
N VAL A 25 6.81 -16.17 -0.07
CA VAL A 25 6.53 -15.64 -1.42
C VAL A 25 5.09 -15.94 -1.80
N VAL A 26 4.34 -14.89 -2.12
CA VAL A 26 2.99 -14.99 -2.68
C VAL A 26 3.05 -14.53 -4.14
N VAL A 27 2.56 -15.37 -5.06
CA VAL A 27 2.51 -15.06 -6.49
C VAL A 27 1.10 -14.63 -6.85
N ILE A 28 0.97 -13.39 -7.33
CA ILE A 28 -0.26 -12.82 -7.89
C ILE A 28 -0.06 -12.69 -9.39
N SER A 29 -0.98 -13.27 -10.17
CA SER A 29 -0.94 -13.26 -11.63
C SER A 29 -1.62 -12.02 -12.22
N ASP A 30 -1.52 -11.86 -13.54
CA ASP A 30 -2.23 -10.80 -14.27
C ASP A 30 -3.73 -11.04 -14.45
N GLN A 31 -4.23 -12.21 -14.03
CA GLN A 31 -5.66 -12.56 -14.02
C GLN A 31 -6.34 -12.20 -12.68
N ASP A 32 -5.56 -11.84 -11.66
CA ASP A 32 -6.06 -11.53 -10.34
C ASP A 32 -6.48 -10.07 -10.20
N ASP A 33 -7.53 -9.82 -9.41
CA ASP A 33 -7.98 -8.47 -9.08
C ASP A 33 -7.05 -7.85 -8.01
N LEU A 34 -6.24 -6.86 -8.42
CA LEU A 34 -5.28 -6.22 -7.54
C LEU A 34 -5.95 -5.40 -6.44
N ARG A 35 -7.14 -4.84 -6.71
CA ARG A 35 -7.94 -4.16 -5.68
C ARG A 35 -8.46 -5.15 -4.67
N ALA A 36 -8.94 -6.31 -5.10
CA ALA A 36 -9.36 -7.37 -4.18
C ALA A 36 -8.21 -7.86 -3.30
N VAL A 37 -7.01 -8.04 -3.88
CA VAL A 37 -5.79 -8.40 -3.14
C VAL A 37 -5.45 -7.34 -2.08
N ALA A 38 -5.44 -6.06 -2.44
CA ALA A 38 -5.18 -4.97 -1.50
C ALA A 38 -6.20 -4.93 -0.37
N LYS A 39 -7.49 -5.06 -0.69
CA LYS A 39 -8.58 -5.09 0.31
C LYS A 39 -8.44 -6.26 1.27
N ASN A 40 -8.12 -7.45 0.76
CA ASN A 40 -7.91 -8.64 1.59
C ASN A 40 -6.75 -8.44 2.58
N LEU A 41 -5.60 -7.97 2.09
CA LEU A 41 -4.44 -7.70 2.94
C LEU A 41 -4.74 -6.60 3.98
N MET A 42 -5.45 -5.54 3.59
CA MET A 42 -5.82 -4.47 4.53
C MET A 42 -6.85 -4.93 5.56
N ALA A 43 -7.81 -5.78 5.19
CA ALA A 43 -8.74 -6.39 6.12
C ALA A 43 -8.01 -7.27 7.14
N PHE A 44 -7.06 -8.10 6.69
CA PHE A 44 -6.19 -8.87 7.58
C PHE A 44 -5.43 -7.97 8.58
N PHE A 45 -4.82 -6.88 8.12
CA PHE A 45 -4.13 -5.94 9.02
C PHE A 45 -5.06 -5.19 9.98
N ALA A 46 -6.30 -4.93 9.57
CA ALA A 46 -7.31 -4.35 10.44
C ALA A 46 -7.72 -5.34 11.54
N ASP A 47 -7.96 -6.60 11.20
CA ASP A 47 -8.36 -7.65 12.13
C ASP A 47 -7.23 -8.04 13.10
N GLU A 48 -5.98 -8.09 12.62
CA GLU A 48 -4.79 -8.46 13.43
C GLU A 48 -4.15 -7.28 14.17
N SER A 49 -4.72 -6.08 14.05
CA SER A 49 -4.26 -4.92 14.82
C SER A 49 -4.53 -5.15 16.31
N CYS A 50 -3.49 -5.08 17.15
CA CYS A 50 -3.63 -5.15 18.61
C CYS A 50 -4.34 -3.92 19.22
N GLY A 51 -4.58 -2.87 18.42
CA GLY A 51 -5.34 -1.70 18.83
C GLY A 51 -4.58 -0.68 19.69
N GLN A 52 -3.30 -0.89 19.99
CA GLN A 52 -2.54 -0.06 20.94
C GLN A 52 -2.21 1.34 20.42
N CYS A 53 -1.80 1.46 19.15
CA CYS A 53 -1.47 2.76 18.55
C CYS A 53 -2.56 3.21 17.56
N THR A 54 -2.99 4.47 17.70
CA THR A 54 -3.97 5.11 16.80
C THR A 54 -3.60 5.01 15.31
N PRO A 55 -2.36 5.29 14.86
CA PRO A 55 -2.03 5.22 13.44
C PRO A 55 -2.24 3.82 12.86
N CYS A 56 -1.93 2.74 13.59
CA CYS A 56 -2.24 1.39 13.15
C CYS A 56 -3.75 1.11 13.19
N ARG A 57 -4.38 1.22 14.37
CA ARG A 57 -5.79 0.83 14.57
C ARG A 57 -6.75 1.56 13.64
N VAL A 58 -6.63 2.89 13.58
CA VAL A 58 -7.53 3.73 12.76
C VAL A 58 -7.04 3.78 11.32
N GLY A 59 -5.73 3.69 11.08
CA GLY A 59 -5.17 3.78 9.74
C GLY A 59 -5.51 2.58 8.87
N THR A 60 -5.48 1.36 9.41
CA THR A 60 -5.86 0.14 8.67
C THR A 60 -7.32 0.17 8.26
N GLU A 61 -8.24 0.48 9.20
CA GLU A 61 -9.68 0.63 8.94
C GLU A 61 -9.95 1.73 7.90
N LYS A 62 -9.31 2.90 8.05
CA LYS A 62 -9.50 4.02 7.13
C LYS A 62 -8.99 3.70 5.74
N MET A 63 -7.82 3.07 5.63
CA MET A 63 -7.26 2.67 4.35
C MET A 63 -8.14 1.62 3.69
N LEU A 64 -8.63 0.62 4.42
CA LEU A 64 -9.59 -0.36 3.89
C LEU A 64 -10.85 0.32 3.33
N GLY A 65 -11.45 1.25 4.06
CA GLY A 65 -12.63 1.99 3.61
C GLY A 65 -12.37 2.87 2.36
N LEU A 66 -11.14 3.36 2.17
CA LEU A 66 -10.76 4.04 0.93
C LEU A 66 -10.69 3.07 -0.26
N LEU A 67 -10.15 1.86 -0.05
CA LEU A 67 -10.05 0.83 -1.09
C LEU A 67 -11.41 0.24 -1.51
N GLU A 68 -12.44 0.38 -0.67
CA GLU A 68 -13.81 0.00 -1.01
C GLU A 68 -14.43 0.88 -2.10
N ARG A 69 -13.85 2.06 -2.38
CA ARG A 69 -14.28 2.97 -3.44
C ARG A 69 -13.61 2.61 -4.77
N ASP A 70 -14.26 3.00 -5.87
CA ASP A 70 -13.69 2.89 -7.23
C ASP A 70 -12.77 4.08 -7.55
N GLU A 71 -12.85 5.15 -6.75
CA GLU A 71 -12.05 6.37 -6.89
C GLU A 71 -11.06 6.46 -5.72
N TRP A 72 -9.77 6.43 -6.04
CA TRP A 72 -8.68 6.46 -5.07
C TRP A 72 -7.95 7.80 -5.15
N ASP A 73 -8.05 8.59 -4.09
CA ASP A 73 -7.20 9.74 -3.88
C ASP A 73 -5.80 9.26 -3.46
N THR A 74 -4.87 9.32 -4.43
CA THR A 74 -3.52 8.79 -4.25
C THR A 74 -2.72 9.57 -3.21
N ASP A 75 -2.99 10.87 -3.08
CA ASP A 75 -2.34 11.76 -2.13
C ASP A 75 -2.85 11.52 -0.70
N GLN A 76 -4.16 11.31 -0.54
CA GLN A 76 -4.73 10.85 0.72
C GLN A 76 -4.17 9.49 1.15
N LEU A 77 -4.10 8.52 0.24
CA LEU A 77 -3.56 7.19 0.52
C LEU A 77 -2.07 7.24 0.90
N GLN A 78 -1.27 8.02 0.19
CA GLN A 78 0.17 8.19 0.48
C GLN A 78 0.41 8.86 1.83
N ARG A 79 -0.33 9.94 2.14
CA ARG A 79 -0.21 10.58 3.46
C ARG A 79 -0.61 9.65 4.60
N LEU A 80 -1.68 8.88 4.43
CA LEU A 80 -2.11 7.92 5.43
C LEU A 80 -1.04 6.84 5.63
N ALA A 81 -0.49 6.31 4.54
CA ALA A 81 0.60 5.35 4.57
C ALA A 81 1.83 5.90 5.32
N GLN A 82 2.23 7.14 5.04
CA GLN A 82 3.37 7.78 5.71
C GLN A 82 3.14 7.90 7.22
N VAL A 83 1.95 8.35 7.65
CA VAL A 83 1.61 8.43 9.08
C VAL A 83 1.64 7.06 9.75
N MET A 84 1.15 6.02 9.07
CA MET A 84 1.20 4.64 9.58
C MET A 84 2.64 4.15 9.73
N GLN A 85 3.49 4.40 8.73
CA GLN A 85 4.91 4.02 8.71
C GLN A 85 5.71 4.74 9.80
N ASP A 86 5.50 6.05 9.99
CA ASP A 86 6.32 6.85 10.90
C ASP A 86 5.89 6.75 12.37
N ALA A 87 4.58 6.61 12.63
CA ALA A 87 4.02 6.78 13.97
C ALA A 87 3.50 5.48 14.60
N SER A 88 3.49 4.35 13.88
CA SER A 88 3.10 3.07 14.46
C SER A 88 4.21 2.49 15.33
N ILE A 89 3.81 1.93 16.48
CA ILE A 89 4.74 1.45 17.52
C ILE A 89 5.51 0.19 17.08
N CYS A 90 4.89 -0.68 16.28
CA CYS A 90 5.46 -1.97 15.90
C CYS A 90 5.48 -2.17 14.38
N GLY A 91 6.25 -3.17 13.94
CA GLY A 91 6.43 -3.48 12.52
C GLY A 91 5.14 -3.83 11.77
N LEU A 92 4.10 -4.34 12.44
CA LEU A 92 2.80 -4.59 11.79
C LEU A 92 2.19 -3.28 11.29
N GLY A 93 2.03 -2.29 12.18
CA GLY A 93 1.44 -1.00 11.80
C GLY A 93 2.28 -0.24 10.78
N GLN A 94 3.61 -0.38 10.86
CA GLN A 94 4.54 0.22 9.89
C GLN A 94 4.46 -0.44 8.51
N ALA A 95 4.29 -1.76 8.44
CA ALA A 95 4.25 -2.51 7.19
C ALA A 95 2.84 -2.60 6.57
N ALA A 96 1.78 -2.41 7.35
CA ALA A 96 0.40 -2.49 6.90
C ALA A 96 0.07 -1.71 5.61
N PRO A 97 0.55 -0.48 5.37
CA PRO A 97 0.23 0.25 4.15
C PRO A 97 1.04 -0.17 2.90
N ASN A 98 2.01 -1.08 3.04
CA ASN A 98 2.91 -1.48 1.96
C ASN A 98 2.20 -2.09 0.74
N PRO A 99 1.14 -2.91 0.88
CA PRO A 99 0.41 -3.44 -0.28
C PRO A 99 -0.17 -2.32 -1.15
N VAL A 100 -0.79 -1.31 -0.53
CA VAL A 100 -1.44 -0.20 -1.24
C VAL A 100 -0.40 0.69 -1.92
N THR A 101 0.63 1.10 -1.18
CA THR A 101 1.71 1.95 -1.75
C THR A 101 2.48 1.25 -2.87
N SER A 102 2.66 -0.07 -2.78
CA SER A 102 3.28 -0.87 -3.85
C SER A 102 2.44 -0.89 -5.11
N LEU A 103 1.12 -1.06 -5.01
CA LEU A 103 0.24 -1.02 -6.17
C LEU A 103 0.22 0.36 -6.84
N LEU A 104 0.13 1.44 -6.05
CA LEU A 104 0.19 2.80 -6.57
C LEU A 104 1.50 3.08 -7.30
N ARG A 105 2.62 2.54 -6.81
CA ARG A 105 3.95 2.73 -7.40
C ARG A 105 4.19 1.91 -8.66
N PHE A 106 3.80 0.64 -8.66
CA PHE A 106 4.24 -0.33 -9.67
C PHE A 106 3.14 -0.75 -10.65
N PHE A 107 1.87 -0.63 -10.26
CA PHE A 107 0.73 -1.13 -11.03
C PHE A 107 -0.41 -0.11 -11.23
N PRO A 108 -0.14 1.21 -11.41
CA PRO A 108 -1.21 2.19 -11.61
C PRO A 108 -2.00 1.94 -12.91
N ALA A 109 -1.34 1.43 -13.96
CA ALA A 109 -1.98 1.12 -15.23
C ALA A 109 -2.93 -0.08 -15.11
N GLU A 110 -2.54 -1.12 -14.37
CA GLU A 110 -3.35 -2.30 -14.11
C GLU A 110 -4.57 -1.95 -13.26
N LEU A 111 -4.40 -1.14 -12.22
CA LEU A 111 -5.52 -0.60 -11.43
C LEU A 111 -6.53 0.14 -12.32
N ALA A 112 -6.05 0.99 -13.24
CA ALA A 112 -6.91 1.70 -14.18
C ALA A 112 -7.64 0.75 -15.14
N LYS A 113 -6.97 -0.30 -15.66
CA LYS A 113 -7.61 -1.33 -16.49
C LYS A 113 -8.68 -2.11 -15.72
N GLN A 114 -8.49 -2.29 -14.41
CA GLN A 114 -9.42 -2.96 -13.50
C GLN A 114 -10.51 -2.02 -12.96
N GLY A 115 -10.64 -0.80 -13.51
CA GLY A 115 -11.74 0.12 -13.19
C GLY A 115 -11.51 1.01 -11.97
N VAL A 116 -10.29 1.07 -11.44
CA VAL A 116 -9.94 2.00 -10.35
C VAL A 116 -9.50 3.34 -10.94
N THR A 117 -10.20 4.41 -10.60
CA THR A 117 -9.84 5.78 -10.97
C THR A 117 -8.86 6.35 -9.96
N LEU A 118 -7.65 6.69 -10.42
CA LEU A 118 -6.61 7.29 -9.58
C LEU A 118 -6.67 8.82 -9.70
N HIS A 119 -6.90 9.51 -8.59
CA HIS A 119 -6.81 10.96 -8.51
C HIS A 119 -5.42 11.35 -7.98
N PRO A 120 -4.56 11.95 -8.82
CA PRO A 120 -3.29 12.50 -8.35
C PRO A 120 -3.54 13.70 -7.43
N PRO A 121 -2.55 14.08 -6.60
CA PRO A 121 -2.61 15.33 -5.86
C PRO A 121 -2.97 16.48 -6.80
N ALA A 122 -3.89 17.35 -6.38
CA ALA A 122 -4.11 18.62 -7.06
C ALA A 122 -2.77 19.37 -7.04
N ALA A 123 -2.16 19.57 -8.20
CA ALA A 123 -0.95 20.38 -8.31
C ALA A 123 -1.22 21.73 -7.61
N ASN A 124 -0.35 22.11 -6.67
CA ASN A 124 -0.47 23.34 -5.87
C ASN A 124 -0.93 24.51 -6.75
N MET A 125 -2.16 24.97 -6.52
CA MET A 125 -2.72 26.19 -7.10
C MET A 125 -2.17 27.42 -6.34
N GLU A 126 -0.85 27.49 -6.19
CA GLU A 126 -0.12 28.57 -5.52
C GLU A 126 1.08 29.00 -6.38
N SER A 127 0.80 29.53 -7.57
CA SER A 127 1.73 30.39 -8.32
C SER A 127 1.00 31.29 -9.33
N ALA A 128 -0.17 31.81 -8.94
CA ALA A 128 -0.90 32.80 -9.73
C ALA A 128 -1.64 33.77 -8.80
N SER A 129 -0.88 34.62 -8.12
CA SER A 129 -1.28 35.95 -7.64
C SER A 129 -0.03 36.73 -7.27
#